data_AF-A0A1U9NIC7-F1
#
_entry.id   AF-A0A1U9NIC7-F1
#
_cell.length_a   1.000
_cell.length_b   1.000
_cell.length_c   1.000
_cell.angle_alpha   90.00
_cell.angle_beta   90.00
_cell.angle_gamma   90.00
#
_symmetry.space_group_name_H-M   'P 1'
#
loop_
_entity.id
_entity.type
_entity.pdbx_description
1 polymer ?
#
loop_
_entity_poly.entity_id
_entity_poly.type
_entity_poly.pdbx_seq_one_letter_code
_entity_poly.pdbx_strand_id
1 'polypeptide(L)'
;MTEHIKRPLSLKIIAALFIVDGVLRILTMFVTRFQNSPITPIIGIITLFAGCGLLTLSSGWRTFILVILWFYMIYIPSIIAISIKYNIYKLTPVNTEIFQRPLFYIMAYLLCLFLFVLWMYRVLTRPEVRKLFTQKQTPKPQTEQPLTDQPTQS
;
A
#
# COMPACT_ATOMS: atom_id res chain seq x y z
N MET A 1 31.07 8.09 15.08
CA MET A 1 29.77 7.75 15.71
C MET A 1 28.82 7.27 14.62
N THR A 2 28.65 5.96 14.51
CA THR A 2 27.74 5.32 13.58
C THR A 2 26.30 5.57 14.04
N GLU A 3 25.66 6.61 13.50
CA GLU A 3 24.20 6.72 13.59
C GLU A 3 23.62 5.47 12.95
N HIS A 4 23.16 4.55 13.79
CA HIS A 4 22.29 3.47 13.38
C HIS A 4 21.09 4.13 12.71
N ILE A 5 21.02 4.04 11.38
CA ILE A 5 19.86 4.42 10.57
C ILE A 5 18.70 3.54 11.05
N LYS A 6 18.02 3.99 12.10
CA LYS A 6 16.85 3.33 12.65
C LYS A 6 15.82 3.36 11.53
N ARG A 7 15.53 2.18 10.96
CA ARG A 7 14.41 2.04 10.01
C ARG A 7 13.18 2.68 10.66
N PRO A 8 12.55 3.68 10.02
CA PRO A 8 11.43 4.39 10.62
C PRO A 8 10.32 3.39 10.91
N LEU A 9 9.88 3.36 12.16
CA LEU A 9 8.90 2.42 12.68
C LEU A 9 7.58 2.49 11.87
N SER A 10 7.25 3.70 11.40
CA SER A 10 6.12 3.98 10.50
C SER A 10 6.18 3.21 9.17
N LEU A 11 7.35 3.02 8.57
CA LEU A 11 7.45 2.23 7.33
C LEU A 11 7.21 0.73 7.58
N LYS A 12 7.70 0.22 8.72
CA LYS A 12 7.44 -1.17 9.13
C LYS A 12 5.96 -1.39 9.39
N ILE A 13 5.29 -0.45 10.06
CA ILE A 13 3.83 -0.51 10.32
C ILE A 13 3.07 -0.59 9.00
N ILE A 14 3.38 0.29 8.04
CA ILE A 14 2.68 0.29 6.74
C ILE A 14 2.92 -1.03 6.00
N ALA A 15 4.16 -1.52 5.94
CA ALA A 15 4.46 -2.80 5.31
C ALA A 15 3.70 -3.96 5.97
N ALA A 16 3.65 -4.00 7.31
CA ALA A 16 2.90 -5.01 8.05
C ALA A 16 1.40 -4.94 7.74
N LEU A 17 0.81 -3.75 7.66
CA LEU A 17 -0.60 -3.57 7.33
C LEU A 17 -0.94 -4.08 5.92
N PHE A 18 -0.09 -3.81 4.93
CA PHE A 18 -0.25 -4.38 3.58
C PHE A 18 -0.15 -5.91 3.57
N ILE A 19 0.78 -6.48 4.33
CA ILE A 19 0.94 -7.94 4.44
C ILE A 19 -0.29 -8.55 5.11
N VAL A 20 -0.73 -7.99 6.24
CA VAL A 20 -1.91 -8.47 6.98
C VAL A 20 -3.17 -8.37 6.13
N ASP A 21 -3.39 -7.26 5.43
CA ASP A 21 -4.53 -7.10 4.51
C ASP A 21 -4.47 -8.11 3.36
N GLY A 22 -3.30 -8.29 2.74
CA GLY A 22 -3.11 -9.28 1.68
C GLY A 22 -3.38 -10.71 2.15
N VAL A 23 -2.85 -11.10 3.32
CA VAL A 23 -3.10 -12.42 3.92
C VAL A 23 -4.58 -12.58 4.27
N LEU A 24 -5.23 -11.56 4.85
CA LEU A 24 -6.65 -11.62 5.19
C LEU A 24 -7.50 -11.81 3.93
N ARG A 25 -7.21 -11.10 2.83
CA ARG A 25 -7.90 -11.27 1.55
C ARG A 25 -7.73 -12.68 0.99
N ILE A 26 -6.51 -13.21 1.02
CA ILE A 26 -6.25 -14.60 0.60
C ILE A 26 -7.02 -15.58 1.49
N LEU A 27 -7.00 -15.38 2.81
CA LEU A 27 -7.75 -16.22 3.75
C LEU A 27 -9.26 -16.15 3.52
N THR A 28 -9.80 -14.95 3.28
CA THR A 28 -11.22 -14.79 2.92
C THR A 28 -11.55 -15.54 1.66
N MET A 29 -10.69 -15.55 0.63
CA MET A 29 -10.89 -16.35 -0.58
C MET A 29 -11.00 -17.85 -0.27
N PHE A 30 -10.15 -18.38 0.62
CA PHE A 30 -10.20 -19.78 1.04
C PHE A 30 -11.49 -20.10 1.81
N VAL A 31 -11.92 -19.20 2.70
CA VAL A 31 -13.14 -19.36 3.51
C VAL A 31 -14.40 -19.24 2.66
N THR A 32 -14.47 -18.26 1.75
CA THR A 32 -15.61 -18.04 0.83
C THR A 32 -15.57 -18.96 -0.39
N ARG A 33 -14.74 -20.00 -0.34
CA ARG A 33 -14.59 -21.14 -1.26
C ARG A 33 -15.12 -20.87 -2.66
N PHE A 34 -14.29 -20.19 -3.47
CA PHE A 34 -14.53 -19.98 -4.90
C PHE A 34 -15.89 -19.35 -5.26
N GLN A 35 -16.42 -18.42 -4.47
CA GLN A 35 -17.37 -17.47 -5.05
C GLN A 35 -16.74 -16.81 -6.27
N ASN A 36 -17.43 -16.87 -7.42
CA ASN A 36 -17.00 -16.62 -8.81
C ASN A 36 -16.42 -15.21 -9.12
N SER A 37 -15.79 -14.53 -8.18
CA SER A 37 -15.15 -13.25 -8.40
C SER A 37 -13.64 -13.44 -8.54
N PRO A 38 -13.11 -13.52 -9.78
CA PRO A 38 -11.68 -13.70 -10.03
C PRO A 38 -10.83 -12.51 -9.56
N ILE A 39 -11.46 -11.39 -9.19
CA ILE A 39 -10.81 -10.10 -8.94
C ILE A 39 -10.23 -10.02 -7.51
N THR A 40 -10.93 -10.58 -6.52
CA THR A 40 -10.53 -10.53 -5.10
C THR A 40 -9.15 -11.13 -4.81
N PRO A 41 -8.79 -12.33 -5.32
CA PRO A 41 -7.47 -12.91 -5.06
C PRO A 41 -6.32 -12.15 -5.71
N ILE A 42 -6.53 -11.62 -6.92
CA ILE A 42 -5.52 -10.83 -7.64
C ILE A 42 -5.14 -9.59 -6.83
N ILE A 43 -6.15 -8.89 -6.29
CA ILE A 43 -5.93 -7.74 -5.41
C ILE A 43 -5.17 -8.16 -4.15
N GLY A 44 -5.52 -9.28 -3.52
CA GLY A 44 -4.82 -9.80 -2.35
C GLY A 44 -3.32 -10.04 -2.61
N ILE A 45 -2.99 -10.68 -3.73
CA ILE A 45 -1.59 -10.94 -4.13
C ILE A 45 -0.84 -9.63 -4.40
N ILE A 46 -1.44 -8.69 -5.13
CA ILE A 46 -0.83 -7.38 -5.41
C ILE A 46 -0.53 -6.64 -4.10
N THR A 47 -1.46 -6.67 -3.15
CA THR A 47 -1.34 -5.99 -1.86
C THR A 47 -0.24 -6.61 -1.00
N LEU A 48 -0.13 -7.94 -1.02
CA LEU A 48 0.94 -8.68 -0.35
C LEU A 48 2.32 -8.39 -0.97
N PHE A 49 2.42 -8.41 -2.30
CA PHE A 49 3.63 -8.04 -3.02
C PHE A 49 4.04 -6.59 -2.77
N ALA A 50 3.08 -5.67 -2.69
CA ALA A 50 3.33 -4.28 -2.33
C ALA A 50 3.94 -4.16 -0.92
N GLY A 51 3.40 -4.90 0.06
CA GLY A 51 3.96 -4.94 1.43
C GLY A 51 5.40 -5.45 1.46
N CYS A 52 5.68 -6.55 0.75
CA CYS A 52 7.03 -7.10 0.60
C CYS A 52 7.97 -6.14 -0.15
N GLY A 53 7.48 -5.52 -1.23
CA GLY A 53 8.22 -4.52 -2.01
C GLY A 53 8.65 -3.33 -1.16
N LEU A 54 7.79 -2.88 -0.24
CA LEU A 54 8.12 -1.80 0.69
C LEU A 54 9.27 -2.16 1.65
N LEU A 55 9.40 -3.44 2.04
CA LEU A 55 10.52 -3.94 2.86
C LEU A 55 11.84 -3.97 2.08
N THR A 56 11.80 -4.15 0.76
CA THR A 56 13.00 -4.17 -0.09
C THR A 56 13.62 -2.78 -0.29
N LEU A 57 12.97 -1.70 0.15
CA LEU A 57 13.48 -0.32 0.07
C LEU A 57 13.88 0.10 -1.36
N SER A 58 13.23 -0.46 -2.39
CA SER A 58 13.46 -0.08 -3.78
C SER A 58 12.57 1.10 -4.19
N SER A 59 13.12 2.05 -4.94
CA SER A 59 12.42 3.26 -5.37
C SER A 59 11.21 2.96 -6.27
N GLY A 60 11.29 1.91 -7.10
CA GLY A 60 10.20 1.51 -8.00
C GLY A 60 8.94 1.10 -7.25
N TRP A 61 9.09 0.31 -6.17
CA TRP A 61 7.98 -0.13 -5.33
C TRP A 61 7.29 1.04 -4.63
N ARG A 62 8.04 2.08 -4.25
CA ARG A 62 7.45 3.29 -3.66
C ARG A 62 6.52 3.99 -4.65
N THR A 63 6.94 4.16 -5.91
CA THR A 63 6.11 4.77 -6.95
C THR A 63 4.87 3.92 -7.24
N PHE A 64 5.04 2.60 -7.33
CA PHE A 64 3.93 1.68 -7.54
C PHE A 64 2.87 1.79 -6.43
N ILE A 65 3.30 1.83 -5.17
CA ILE A 65 2.39 1.95 -4.02
C ILE A 65 1.72 3.33 -4.00
N LEU A 66 2.44 4.40 -4.31
CA LEU A 66 1.85 5.74 -4.48
C LEU A 66 0.73 5.73 -5.51
N VAL A 67 0.93 5.09 -6.67
CA VAL A 67 -0.10 4.96 -7.71
C VAL A 67 -1.32 4.17 -7.19
N ILE A 68 -1.09 3.06 -6.47
CA ILE A 68 -2.19 2.32 -5.84
C ILE A 68 -2.97 3.19 -4.85
N LEU A 69 -2.28 3.97 -4.00
CA LEU A 69 -2.94 4.87 -3.06
C LEU A 69 -3.78 5.93 -3.77
N TRP A 70 -3.32 6.43 -4.92
CA TRP A 70 -4.12 7.37 -5.73
C TRP A 70 -5.42 6.74 -6.20
N PHE A 71 -5.37 5.50 -6.69
CA PHE A 71 -6.58 4.77 -7.05
C PHE A 71 -7.53 4.62 -5.87
N TYR A 72 -7.04 4.28 -4.67
CA TYR A 72 -7.88 4.23 -3.47
C TYR A 72 -8.48 5.59 -3.11
N MET A 73 -7.69 6.67 -3.18
CA MET A 73 -8.15 8.02 -2.91
C MET A 73 -9.24 8.50 -3.88
N ILE A 74 -9.27 8.00 -5.12
CA ILE A 74 -10.33 8.29 -6.10
C ILE A 74 -11.52 7.35 -5.90
N TYR A 75 -11.25 6.07 -5.68
CA TYR A 75 -12.25 5.02 -5.61
C TYR A 75 -13.19 5.16 -4.40
N ILE A 76 -12.64 5.43 -3.20
CA ILE A 76 -13.44 5.56 -1.97
C ILE A 76 -14.47 6.70 -2.05
N PRO A 77 -14.11 7.96 -2.35
CA PRO A 77 -15.11 9.02 -2.49
C PRO A 77 -16.06 8.78 -3.66
N SER A 78 -15.62 8.11 -4.73
CA SER A 78 -16.52 7.72 -5.83
C SER A 78 -17.60 6.76 -5.36
N ILE A 79 -17.26 5.75 -4.55
CA ILE A 79 -18.24 4.85 -3.93
C ILE A 79 -19.21 5.63 -3.04
N ILE A 80 -18.69 6.53 -2.20
CA ILE A 80 -19.52 7.34 -1.31
C ILE A 80 -20.50 8.19 -2.14
N ALA A 81 -20.02 8.89 -3.18
CA ALA A 81 -20.84 9.72 -4.05
C ALA A 81 -21.90 8.92 -4.81
N ILE A 82 -21.54 7.76 -5.37
CA ILE A 82 -22.48 6.85 -6.05
C ILE A 82 -23.54 6.34 -5.06
N SER A 83 -23.11 5.93 -3.86
CA SER A 83 -24.03 5.42 -2.83
C SER A 83 -25.06 6.46 -2.38
N ILE A 84 -24.64 7.73 -2.27
CA ILE A 84 -25.52 8.86 -1.97
C ILE A 84 -26.44 9.16 -3.16
N LYS A 85 -25.90 9.26 -4.38
CA LYS A 85 -26.66 9.64 -5.58
C LYS A 85 -27.77 8.64 -5.94
N TYR A 86 -27.43 7.36 -5.96
CA TYR A 86 -28.37 6.31 -6.39
C TYR A 86 -29.30 5.83 -5.28
N ASN A 87 -29.20 6.44 -4.09
CA ASN A 87 -29.90 6.00 -2.90
C ASN A 87 -29.85 4.47 -2.75
N ILE A 88 -28.67 3.88 -2.93
CA ILE A 88 -28.49 2.41 -2.87
C ILE A 88 -28.98 1.86 -1.53
N TYR A 89 -29.05 2.74 -0.52
CA TYR A 89 -29.69 2.52 0.77
C TYR A 89 -31.20 2.20 0.75
N LYS A 90 -31.93 2.52 -0.33
CA LYS A 90 -33.38 2.22 -0.47
C LYS A 90 -33.66 0.90 -1.20
N LEU A 91 -32.65 0.25 -1.78
CA LEU A 91 -32.81 -0.96 -2.60
C LEU A 91 -32.93 -2.26 -1.77
N THR A 92 -33.00 -2.18 -0.44
CA THR A 92 -33.34 -3.33 0.42
C THR A 92 -34.72 -3.13 1.07
N PRO A 93 -35.81 -3.42 0.36
CA PRO A 93 -37.15 -3.39 0.95
C PRO A 93 -37.40 -4.72 1.69
N VAL A 94 -36.86 -4.90 2.89
CA VAL A 94 -37.25 -6.02 3.76
C VAL A 94 -37.35 -5.57 5.22
N ASN A 95 -38.54 -5.08 5.58
CA ASN A 95 -39.23 -5.19 6.88
C ASN A 95 -38.40 -5.51 8.15
N THR A 96 -37.32 -4.79 8.41
CA THR A 96 -36.60 -4.91 9.68
C THR A 96 -36.24 -3.52 10.18
N GLU A 97 -37.16 -2.91 10.93
CA GLU A 97 -36.99 -1.62 11.62
C GLU A 97 -35.83 -1.61 12.63
N ILE A 98 -35.17 -2.74 12.84
CA ILE A 98 -33.98 -2.89 13.69
C ILE A 98 -32.67 -2.65 12.91
N PHE A 99 -32.71 -2.63 11.56
CA PHE A 99 -31.52 -2.69 10.70
C PHE A 99 -31.31 -1.42 9.84
N GLN A 100 -31.72 -0.24 10.31
CA GLN A 100 -31.42 1.04 9.64
C GLN A 100 -30.05 1.64 9.99
N ARG A 101 -29.29 1.04 10.93
CA ARG A 101 -27.94 1.49 11.29
C ARG A 101 -26.75 1.02 10.42
N PRO A 102 -26.81 0.01 9.52
CA PRO A 102 -25.61 -0.52 8.88
C PRO A 102 -24.95 0.52 7.96
N LEU A 103 -25.70 1.45 7.39
CA LEU A 103 -25.18 2.44 6.44
C LEU A 103 -24.34 3.52 7.09
N PHE A 104 -24.75 4.01 8.26
CA PHE A 104 -23.92 4.96 9.01
C PHE A 104 -22.58 4.33 9.37
N TYR A 105 -22.58 3.06 9.78
CA TYR A 105 -21.34 2.31 10.03
C TYR A 105 -20.51 2.11 8.78
N ILE A 106 -21.11 1.79 7.62
CA ILE A 106 -20.39 1.66 6.35
C ILE A 106 -19.78 2.99 5.93
N MET A 107 -20.53 4.10 6.02
CA MET A 107 -20.03 5.43 5.65
C MET A 107 -18.93 5.90 6.61
N ALA A 108 -19.11 5.70 7.92
CA ALA A 108 -18.08 5.99 8.91
C ALA A 108 -16.82 5.14 8.67
N TYR A 109 -16.99 3.85 8.35
CA TYR A 109 -15.90 2.96 7.99
C TYR A 109 -15.16 3.43 6.73
N LEU A 110 -15.87 3.77 5.64
CA LEU A 110 -15.27 4.29 4.41
C LEU A 110 -14.54 5.62 4.64
N LEU A 111 -15.09 6.51 5.46
CA LEU A 111 -14.46 7.77 5.84
C LEU A 111 -13.17 7.54 6.65
N CYS A 112 -13.23 6.66 7.66
CA CYS A 112 -12.05 6.26 8.43
C CYS A 112 -10.98 5.63 7.52
N LEU A 113 -11.39 4.78 6.57
CA LEU A 113 -10.49 4.15 5.61
C LEU A 113 -9.86 5.18 4.67
N PHE A 114 -10.61 6.18 4.22
CA PHE A 114 -10.07 7.29 3.43
C PHE A 114 -9.02 8.10 4.20
N LEU A 115 -9.32 8.49 5.45
CA LEU A 115 -8.38 9.19 6.32
C LEU A 115 -7.10 8.37 6.56
N PHE A 116 -7.27 7.06 6.72
CA PHE A 116 -6.18 6.12 6.88
C PHE A 116 -5.29 6.03 5.61
N VAL A 117 -5.89 5.95 4.42
CA VAL A 117 -5.16 6.01 3.13
C VAL A 117 -4.42 7.34 2.99
N LEU A 118 -5.04 8.45 3.37
CA LEU A 118 -4.43 9.78 3.33
C LEU A 118 -3.23 9.88 4.29
N TRP A 119 -3.35 9.28 5.48
CA TRP A 119 -2.23 9.17 6.42
C TRP A 119 -1.08 8.34 5.83
N MET A 120 -1.36 7.19 5.21
CA MET A 120 -0.33 6.39 4.54
C MET A 120 0.35 7.17 3.41
N TYR A 121 -0.42 7.87 2.59
CA TYR A 121 0.10 8.74 1.52
C TYR A 121 1.06 9.79 2.09
N ARG A 122 0.65 10.45 3.17
CA ARG A 122 1.48 11.45 3.86
C ARG A 122 2.77 10.84 4.40
N VAL A 123 2.74 9.64 4.99
CA VAL A 123 3.94 8.97 5.48
C VAL A 123 4.89 8.62 4.34
N LEU A 124 4.39 8.07 3.22
CA LEU A 124 5.21 7.70 2.07
C LEU A 124 5.82 8.90 1.34
N THR A 125 5.18 10.06 1.41
CA THR A 125 5.66 11.31 0.79
C THR A 125 6.66 12.07 1.64
N ARG A 126 6.84 11.73 2.93
CA ARG A 126 7.81 12.41 3.80
C ARG A 126 9.23 12.37 3.22
N PRO A 127 9.97 13.50 3.29
CA PRO A 127 11.33 13.59 2.74
C PRO A 127 12.30 12.64 3.46
N GLU A 128 12.12 12.40 4.75
CA GLU A 128 12.91 11.43 5.53
C GLU A 128 12.81 10.02 4.96
N VAL A 129 11.58 9.59 4.65
CA VAL A 129 11.31 8.28 4.04
C VAL A 129 11.92 8.24 2.64
N ARG A 130 11.76 9.30 1.83
CA ARG A 130 12.37 9.41 0.50
C ARG A 130 13.89 9.21 0.52
N LYS A 131 14.58 9.83 1.49
CA LYS A 131 16.06 9.73 1.62
C LYS A 131 16.52 8.28 1.83
N LEU A 132 15.75 7.46 2.54
CA LEU A 132 16.10 6.04 2.78
C LEU A 132 16.10 5.20 1.49
N PHE A 133 15.19 5.50 0.57
CA PHE A 133 15.15 4.83 -0.74
C PHE A 133 16.30 5.29 -1.64
N THR A 134 16.64 6.58 -1.60
CA THR A 134 17.76 7.14 -2.40
C THR A 134 19.13 6.67 -1.88
N GLN A 135 19.33 6.63 -0.56
CA GLN A 135 20.62 6.26 0.05
C GLN A 135 21.02 4.80 -0.24
N LYS A 136 20.04 3.89 -0.31
CA LYS A 136 20.31 2.48 -0.65
C LYS A 136 20.70 2.29 -2.13
N GLN A 137 20.35 3.25 -2.99
CA GLN A 137 20.60 3.17 -4.43
C GLN A 137 21.94 3.77 -4.87
N THR A 138 22.64 4.51 -4.01
CA THR A 138 23.99 4.99 -4.32
C THR A 138 24.88 3.77 -4.56
N PRO A 139 25.30 3.51 -5.81
CA PRO A 139 26.28 2.47 -6.09
C PRO A 139 27.52 2.85 -5.29
N LYS A 140 28.06 1.91 -4.50
CA LYS A 140 29.37 2.10 -3.87
C LYS A 140 30.30 2.58 -4.97
N PRO A 141 30.93 3.77 -4.88
CA PRO A 141 31.83 4.25 -5.92
C PRO A 141 32.77 3.10 -6.21
N GLN A 142 32.75 2.60 -7.44
CA GLN A 142 33.73 1.62 -7.89
C GLN A 142 35.06 2.28 -7.64
N THR A 143 35.73 1.85 -6.57
CA THR A 143 37.10 2.22 -6.27
C THR A 143 37.86 2.02 -7.57
N GLU A 144 38.33 3.14 -8.11
CA GLU A 144 39.20 3.21 -9.27
C GLU A 144 40.12 2.01 -9.22
N GLN A 145 39.89 1.09 -10.15
CA GLN A 145 40.81 0.01 -10.41
C GLN A 145 42.09 0.72 -10.85
N PRO A 146 43.19 0.69 -10.07
CA PRO A 146 44.40 1.43 -10.42
C PRO A 146 44.83 0.88 -11.77
N LEU A 147 44.90 1.76 -12.76
CA LEU A 147 45.50 1.50 -14.06
C LEU A 147 46.93 1.02 -13.76
N THR A 148 47.11 -0.30 -13.69
CA THR A 148 48.40 -0.90 -13.40
C THR A 148 49.22 -0.69 -14.65
N ASP A 149 50.20 0.20 -14.52
CA ASP A 149 51.24 0.48 -15.49
C ASP A 149 51.67 -0.80 -16.20
N GLN A 150 51.40 -0.88 -17.50
CA GLN A 150 52.05 -1.87 -18.34
C GLN A 150 53.50 -1.40 -18.58
N PRO A 151 54.52 -2.17 -18.16
CA PRO A 151 55.89 -1.76 -18.35
C PRO A 151 56.29 -1.94 -19.82
N THR A 152 56.97 -0.91 -20.31
CA THR A 152 57.76 -0.88 -21.53
C THR A 152 58.68 -2.11 -21.64
N GLN A 153 58.48 -2.88 -22.70
CA GLN A 153 59.50 -3.72 -23.33
C GLN A 153 59.27 -3.55 -24.84
N SER A 154 60.24 -3.33 -25.71
CA SER A 154 61.69 -3.05 -25.68
C SER A 154 62.05 -2.83 -27.15
#